data_AF-A0A2D9DR77-F1
#
_entry.id   AF-A0A2D9DR77-F1
#
_cell.length_a   1.000
_cell.length_b   1.000
_cell.length_c   1.000
_cell.angle_alpha   90.00
_cell.angle_beta   90.00
_cell.angle_gamma   90.00
#
_symmetry.space_group_name_H-M   'P 1'
#
loop_
_entity.id
_entity.type
_entity.pdbx_description
1 polymer ?
#
loop_
_entity_poly.entity_id
_entity_poly.type
_entity_poly.pdbx_seq_one_letter_code
_entity_poly.pdbx_strand_id
1 'polypeptide(L)'
;MFLAVSTQAFAQETAGSLTELLRNVEENRVLESQEARQREQRFQQEVNQQQQILEETRQRISEEEAENTRLEGVFDENRTLLAERRAQLNEVRANLNELLGTIQGVAGDFRSVFETSLVSAQYPGRTEFLDSFIERVASDTEQVRVDEIERFWFYMQQELVESGRVVQYEGQVGLPSGDQENRVITRIGTFNSIANGDYLSYNADVDHLQVLPRQPSW
;
A
#
# COMPACT_ATOMS: atom_id res chain seq x y z
N MET A 1 -21.42 0.66 72.20
CA MET A 1 -20.32 0.08 72.99
C MET A 1 -19.57 1.24 73.61
N PHE A 2 -19.82 1.50 74.89
CA PHE A 2 -19.31 2.68 75.61
C PHE A 2 -17.81 2.51 75.90
N LEU A 3 -16.95 3.31 75.27
CA LEU A 3 -15.51 3.36 75.55
C LEU A 3 -15.27 4.31 76.73
N ALA A 4 -14.86 3.72 77.85
CA ALA A 4 -14.49 4.42 79.07
C ALA A 4 -13.27 5.33 78.84
N VAL A 5 -13.41 6.62 79.15
CA VAL A 5 -12.28 7.56 79.20
C VAL A 5 -11.54 7.32 80.50
N SER A 6 -10.36 6.72 80.43
CA SER A 6 -9.44 6.57 81.56
C SER A 6 -8.72 7.90 81.80
N THR A 7 -9.14 8.64 82.81
CA THR A 7 -8.38 9.79 83.34
C THR A 7 -7.14 9.27 84.06
N GLN A 8 -5.99 9.32 83.41
CA GLN A 8 -4.70 9.21 84.11
C GLN A 8 -4.52 10.48 84.95
N ALA A 9 -4.70 10.35 86.27
CA ALA A 9 -4.35 11.37 87.23
C ALA A 9 -2.82 11.50 87.24
N PHE A 10 -2.31 12.64 86.77
CA PHE A 10 -0.92 13.01 87.02
C PHE A 10 -0.78 13.22 88.53
N ALA A 11 -0.03 12.33 89.18
CA ALA A 11 0.43 12.53 90.54
C ALA A 11 1.32 13.77 90.56
N GLN A 12 0.86 14.81 91.23
CA GLN A 12 1.64 16.02 91.47
C GLN A 12 2.64 15.71 92.58
N GLU A 13 3.88 15.37 92.22
CA GLU A 13 4.99 15.40 93.16
C GLU A 13 5.10 16.82 93.73
N THR A 14 4.88 16.94 95.04
CA THR A 14 5.02 18.19 95.77
C THR A 14 6.50 18.57 95.82
N ALA A 15 6.92 19.49 94.95
CA ALA A 15 8.27 20.07 94.93
C ALA A 15 8.68 20.56 96.33
N GLY A 16 9.89 20.22 96.76
CA GLY A 16 10.35 20.36 98.16
C GLY A 16 10.56 21.80 98.63
N SER A 17 10.47 22.80 97.75
CA SER A 17 10.50 24.23 98.10
C SER A 17 9.87 25.10 97.01
N LEU A 18 9.39 26.30 97.36
CA LEU A 18 8.89 27.29 96.40
C LEU A 18 9.93 27.65 95.33
N THR A 19 11.22 27.61 95.67
CA THR A 19 12.34 27.91 94.78
C THR A 19 12.51 26.84 93.70
N GLU A 20 12.31 25.57 94.04
CA GLU A 20 12.40 24.44 93.11
C GLU A 20 11.21 24.42 92.14
N LEU A 21 10.03 24.82 92.61
CA LEU A 21 8.84 25.01 91.80
C LEU A 21 9.00 26.16 90.79
N LEU A 22 9.57 27.29 91.21
CA LEU A 22 9.88 28.42 90.33
C LEU A 22 10.87 28.02 89.23
N ARG A 23 11.92 27.27 89.58
CA ARG A 23 12.93 26.77 88.64
C ARG A 23 12.31 25.81 87.61
N ASN A 24 11.47 24.87 88.04
CA ASN A 24 10.78 23.95 87.15
C ASN A 24 9.80 24.67 86.21
N VAL A 25 9.13 25.73 86.66
CA VAL A 25 8.27 26.57 85.78
C VAL A 25 9.11 27.33 84.76
N GLU A 26 10.25 27.90 85.16
CA GLU A 26 11.15 28.61 84.25
C GLU A 26 11.75 27.67 83.18
N GLU A 27 12.23 26.49 83.60
CA GLU A 27 12.82 25.47 82.73
C GLU A 27 11.78 24.89 81.75
N ASN A 28 10.56 24.58 82.22
CA ASN A 28 9.45 24.16 81.35
C ASN A 28 9.02 25.24 80.36
N ARG A 29 8.95 26.51 80.78
CA ARG A 29 8.57 27.63 79.91
C ARG A 29 9.61 27.86 78.79
N VAL A 30 10.89 27.62 79.07
CA VAL A 30 11.95 27.65 78.06
C VAL A 30 11.83 26.47 77.09
N LEU A 31 11.55 25.25 77.58
CA LEU A 31 11.34 24.07 76.74
C LEU A 31 10.12 24.22 75.81
N GLU A 32 8.98 24.66 76.36
CA GLU A 32 7.77 24.96 75.57
C GLU A 32 8.03 26.04 74.51
N SER A 33 8.84 27.05 74.83
CA SER A 33 9.24 28.10 73.88
C SER A 33 10.10 27.54 72.74
N GLN A 34 11.04 26.63 73.03
CA GLN A 34 11.86 26.00 72.01
C GLN A 34 11.03 25.07 71.11
N GLU A 35 10.16 24.25 71.68
CA GLU A 35 9.26 23.38 70.90
C GLU A 35 8.29 24.17 70.02
N ALA A 36 7.74 25.28 70.53
CA ALA A 36 6.88 26.16 69.75
C ALA A 36 7.62 26.75 68.53
N ARG A 37 8.86 27.23 68.72
CA ARG A 37 9.70 27.72 67.62
C ARG A 37 10.02 26.63 66.60
N GLN A 38 10.30 25.41 67.06
CA GLN A 38 10.53 24.27 66.15
C GLN A 38 9.27 23.89 65.37
N ARG A 39 8.08 23.92 66.00
CA ARG A 39 6.80 23.68 65.31
C ARG A 39 6.54 24.74 64.24
N GLU A 40 6.76 26.01 64.56
CA GLU A 40 6.60 27.13 63.61
C GLU A 40 7.56 27.00 62.42
N GLN A 41 8.83 26.65 62.67
CA GLN A 41 9.80 26.39 61.60
C GLN A 41 9.40 25.21 60.71
N ARG A 42 8.97 24.09 61.31
CA ARG A 42 8.47 22.93 60.54
C ARG A 42 7.24 23.30 59.71
N PHE A 43 6.28 24.01 60.30
CA PHE A 43 5.09 24.48 59.60
C PHE A 43 5.45 25.37 58.40
N GLN A 44 6.38 26.32 58.57
CA GLN A 44 6.82 27.18 57.47
C GLN A 44 7.53 26.38 56.36
N GLN A 45 8.34 25.39 56.73
CA GLN A 45 8.98 24.49 55.77
C GLN A 45 7.95 23.67 54.98
N GLU A 46 6.96 23.10 55.65
CA GLU A 46 5.87 22.34 55.02
C GLU A 46 5.04 23.22 54.07
N VAL A 47 4.71 24.46 54.46
CA VAL A 47 4.01 25.43 53.60
C VAL A 47 4.82 25.73 52.34
N ASN A 48 6.12 26.01 52.50
CA ASN A 48 7.00 26.29 51.37
C ASN A 48 7.12 25.06 50.43
N GLN A 49 7.22 23.86 51.01
CA GLN A 49 7.27 22.62 50.24
C GLN A 49 5.98 22.38 49.44
N GLN A 50 4.81 22.59 50.05
CA GLN A 50 3.53 22.45 49.35
C GLN A 50 3.35 23.47 48.24
N GLN A 51 3.81 24.72 48.46
CA GLN A 51 3.79 25.76 47.43
C GLN A 51 4.69 25.37 46.25
N GLN A 52 5.90 24.85 46.52
CA GLN A 52 6.80 24.36 45.48
C GLN A 52 6.17 23.20 44.68
N ILE A 53 5.61 22.20 45.36
CA ILE A 53 4.93 21.07 44.71
C ILE A 53 3.77 21.55 43.82
N LEU A 54 3.00 22.54 44.29
CA LEU A 54 1.89 23.12 43.54
C LEU A 54 2.37 23.86 42.29
N GLU A 55 3.44 24.66 42.40
CA GLU A 55 4.04 25.37 41.28
C GLU A 55 4.61 24.41 40.24
N GLU A 56 5.40 23.42 40.66
CA GLU A 56 5.94 22.36 39.79
C GLU A 56 4.81 21.57 39.10
N THR A 57 3.73 21.27 39.82
CA THR A 57 2.59 20.55 39.25
C THR A 57 1.84 21.39 38.22
N ARG A 58 1.63 22.69 38.49
CA ARG A 58 1.02 23.61 37.52
C ARG A 58 1.87 23.77 36.27
N GLN A 59 3.18 23.86 36.43
CA GLN A 59 4.10 23.93 35.30
C GLN A 59 4.02 22.67 34.44
N ARG A 60 4.08 21.48 35.05
CA ARG A 60 3.94 20.22 34.31
C ARG A 60 2.61 20.11 33.58
N ILE A 61 1.50 20.51 34.21
CA ILE A 61 0.18 20.53 33.55
C ILE A 61 0.23 21.42 32.30
N SER A 62 0.77 22.63 32.41
CA SER A 62 0.88 23.55 31.27
C SER A 62 1.79 23.01 30.16
N GLU A 63 2.87 22.31 30.49
CA GLU A 63 3.78 21.69 29.53
C GLU A 63 3.09 20.55 28.78
N GLU A 64 2.39 19.67 29.50
CA GLU A 64 1.64 18.54 28.92
C GLU A 64 0.44 19.01 28.08
N GLU A 65 -0.27 20.06 28.49
CA GLU A 65 -1.36 20.65 27.70
C GLU A 65 -0.85 21.26 26.38
N ALA A 66 0.32 21.91 26.41
CA ALA A 66 0.95 22.45 25.21
C ALA A 66 1.42 21.34 24.26
N GLU A 67 2.02 20.28 24.81
CA GLU A 67 2.42 19.11 24.01
C GLU A 67 1.21 18.38 23.44
N ASN A 68 0.14 18.22 24.21
CA ASN A 68 -1.11 17.65 23.74
C ASN A 68 -1.67 18.44 22.55
N THR A 69 -1.80 19.77 22.69
CA THR A 69 -2.26 20.65 21.62
C THR A 69 -1.39 20.52 20.35
N ARG A 70 -0.08 20.42 20.52
CA ARG A 70 0.86 20.23 19.41
C ARG A 70 0.63 18.88 18.72
N LEU A 71 0.48 17.80 19.50
CA LEU A 71 0.25 16.45 18.97
C LEU A 71 -1.11 16.32 18.28
N GLU A 72 -2.16 16.97 18.80
CA GLU A 72 -3.47 17.06 18.14
C GLU A 72 -3.33 17.73 16.76
N GLY A 73 -2.59 18.85 16.67
CA GLY A 73 -2.32 19.50 15.39
C GLY A 73 -1.61 18.57 14.38
N VAL A 74 -0.56 17.88 14.82
CA VAL A 74 0.17 16.91 13.97
C VAL A 74 -0.73 15.75 13.55
N PHE A 75 -1.59 15.26 14.44
CA PHE A 75 -2.53 14.19 14.15
C PHE A 75 -3.55 14.62 13.08
N ASP A 76 -4.06 15.84 13.17
CA ASP A 76 -5.03 16.41 12.24
C ASP A 76 -4.45 16.63 10.85
N GLU A 77 -3.21 17.14 10.77
CA GLU A 77 -2.45 17.26 9.52
C GLU A 77 -2.22 15.89 8.88
N ASN A 78 -1.73 14.91 9.64
CA ASN A 78 -1.49 13.56 9.14
C ASN A 78 -2.76 12.87 8.66
N ARG A 79 -3.88 13.08 9.37
CA ARG A 79 -5.19 12.54 8.99
C ARG A 79 -5.67 13.13 7.66
N THR A 80 -5.46 14.42 7.44
CA THR A 80 -5.78 15.10 6.18
C THR A 80 -4.90 14.58 5.05
N LEU A 81 -3.58 14.55 5.25
CA LEU A 81 -2.63 14.04 4.26
C LEU A 81 -2.92 12.57 3.91
N LEU A 82 -3.23 11.73 4.90
CA LEU A 82 -3.56 10.33 4.65
C LEU A 82 -4.83 10.18 3.80
N ALA A 83 -5.85 11.01 4.04
CA ALA A 83 -7.07 11.01 3.23
C ALA A 83 -6.78 11.43 1.78
N GLU A 84 -5.99 12.49 1.57
CA GLU A 84 -5.57 12.94 0.24
C GLU A 84 -4.77 11.87 -0.50
N ARG A 85 -3.79 11.24 0.16
CA ARG A 85 -2.97 10.18 -0.44
C ARG A 85 -3.79 8.96 -0.82
N ARG A 86 -4.79 8.59 0.00
CA ARG A 86 -5.73 7.50 -0.33
C ARG A 86 -6.61 7.86 -1.52
N ALA A 87 -7.10 9.09 -1.60
CA ALA A 87 -7.87 9.56 -2.75
C ALA A 87 -7.02 9.52 -4.03
N GLN A 88 -5.80 10.05 -3.98
CA GLN A 88 -4.85 10.01 -5.10
C GLN A 88 -4.54 8.57 -5.55
N LEU A 89 -4.30 7.65 -4.60
CA LEU A 89 -4.06 6.24 -4.91
C LEU A 89 -5.26 5.62 -5.63
N ASN A 90 -6.47 5.89 -5.17
CA ASN A 90 -7.69 5.37 -5.79
C ASN A 90 -7.90 5.92 -7.20
N GLU A 91 -7.64 7.21 -7.41
CA GLU A 91 -7.70 7.83 -8.74
C GLU A 91 -6.70 7.19 -9.71
N VAL A 92 -5.43 7.07 -9.29
CA VAL A 92 -4.39 6.44 -10.12
C VAL A 92 -4.74 4.98 -10.44
N ARG A 93 -5.31 4.24 -9.49
CA ARG A 93 -5.78 2.87 -9.73
C ARG A 93 -6.94 2.81 -10.72
N ALA A 94 -7.91 3.71 -10.60
CA ALA A 94 -9.03 3.77 -11.53
C ALA A 94 -8.53 4.05 -12.97
N ASN A 95 -7.62 5.03 -13.12
CA ASN A 95 -7.01 5.35 -14.40
C ASN A 95 -6.20 4.16 -14.94
N LEU A 96 -5.46 3.44 -14.10
CA LEU A 96 -4.73 2.25 -14.51
C LEU A 96 -5.68 1.14 -15.00
N ASN A 97 -6.79 0.91 -14.31
CA ASN A 97 -7.79 -0.08 -14.73
C ASN A 97 -8.44 0.29 -16.07
N GLU A 98 -8.70 1.58 -16.31
CA GLU A 98 -9.19 2.06 -17.61
C GLU A 98 -8.17 1.84 -18.73
N LEU A 99 -6.89 2.13 -18.47
CA LEU A 99 -5.80 1.87 -19.42
C LEU A 99 -5.66 0.38 -19.74
N LEU A 100 -5.71 -0.49 -18.72
CA LEU A 100 -5.66 -1.93 -18.90
C LEU A 100 -6.88 -2.46 -19.67
N GLY A 101 -8.09 -1.95 -19.39
CA GLY A 101 -9.28 -2.27 -20.16
C GLY A 101 -9.18 -1.86 -21.63
N THR A 102 -8.58 -0.69 -21.90
CA THR A 102 -8.30 -0.25 -23.28
C THR A 102 -7.30 -1.17 -23.97
N ILE A 103 -6.21 -1.55 -23.28
CA ILE A 103 -5.20 -2.50 -23.80
C ILE A 103 -5.85 -3.85 -24.10
N GLN A 104 -6.71 -4.35 -23.20
CA GLN A 104 -7.44 -5.60 -23.39
C GLN A 104 -8.32 -5.55 -24.64
N GLY A 105 -9.07 -4.46 -24.84
CA GLY A 105 -9.89 -4.25 -26.02
C GLY A 105 -9.07 -4.28 -27.31
N VAL A 106 -8.00 -3.48 -27.37
CA VAL A 106 -7.11 -3.43 -28.55
C VAL A 106 -6.42 -4.78 -28.78
N ALA A 107 -6.01 -5.49 -27.73
CA ALA A 107 -5.44 -6.82 -27.85
C ALA A 107 -6.46 -7.84 -28.42
N GLY A 108 -7.72 -7.76 -28.00
CA GLY A 108 -8.81 -8.57 -28.56
C GLY A 108 -9.09 -8.30 -30.05
N ASP A 109 -9.03 -7.02 -30.45
CA ASP A 109 -9.15 -6.64 -31.87
C ASP A 109 -7.99 -7.24 -32.68
N PHE A 110 -6.75 -7.10 -32.21
CA PHE A 110 -5.57 -7.65 -32.87
C PHE A 110 -5.55 -9.18 -32.88
N ARG A 111 -6.08 -9.83 -31.85
CA ARG A 111 -6.27 -11.28 -31.81
C ARG A 111 -7.12 -11.73 -33.00
N SER A 112 -8.26 -11.07 -33.23
CA SER A 112 -9.14 -11.36 -34.37
C SER A 112 -8.46 -11.13 -35.72
N VAL A 113 -7.61 -10.09 -35.83
CA VAL A 113 -6.78 -9.86 -37.03
C VAL A 113 -5.78 -11.01 -37.21
N PHE A 114 -5.10 -11.45 -36.15
CA PHE A 114 -4.07 -12.48 -36.22
C PHE A 114 -4.62 -13.87 -36.54
N GLU A 115 -5.87 -14.17 -36.18
CA GLU A 115 -6.54 -15.44 -36.48
C GLU A 115 -6.61 -15.75 -37.98
N THR A 116 -6.71 -14.71 -38.81
CA THR A 116 -6.88 -14.84 -40.27
C THR A 116 -5.71 -14.24 -41.06
N SER A 117 -4.77 -13.59 -40.39
CA SER A 117 -3.63 -12.95 -41.06
C SER A 117 -2.65 -13.98 -41.61
N LEU A 118 -2.36 -13.85 -42.91
CA LEU A 118 -1.29 -14.58 -43.58
C LEU A 118 0.10 -14.27 -43.00
N VAL A 119 0.26 -13.16 -42.26
CA VAL A 119 1.49 -12.84 -41.54
C VAL A 119 1.69 -13.81 -40.36
N SER A 120 0.62 -14.20 -39.67
CA SER A 120 0.67 -15.18 -38.58
C SER A 120 1.14 -16.55 -39.03
N ALA A 121 0.79 -16.96 -40.26
CA ALA A 121 1.32 -18.19 -40.85
C ALA A 121 2.84 -18.20 -41.04
N GLN A 122 3.44 -17.02 -41.27
CA GLN A 122 4.89 -16.86 -41.39
C GLN A 122 5.57 -16.74 -40.02
N TYR A 123 4.88 -16.13 -39.07
CA TYR A 123 5.39 -15.85 -37.72
C TYR A 123 4.43 -16.47 -36.69
N PRO A 124 4.54 -17.79 -36.43
CA PRO A 124 3.64 -18.50 -35.54
C PRO A 124 3.80 -18.08 -34.07
N GLY A 125 2.83 -18.45 -33.23
CA GLY A 125 2.82 -18.16 -31.78
C GLY A 125 2.35 -16.75 -31.40
N ARG A 126 1.94 -15.92 -32.37
CA ARG A 126 1.41 -14.57 -32.13
C ARG A 126 0.03 -14.60 -31.48
N THR A 127 -0.86 -15.49 -31.93
CA THR A 127 -2.21 -15.66 -31.37
C THR A 127 -2.14 -16.23 -29.96
N GLU A 128 -1.33 -17.27 -29.73
CA GLU A 128 -1.11 -17.86 -28.40
C GLU A 128 -0.58 -16.82 -27.39
N PHE A 129 0.38 -16.00 -27.81
CA PHE A 129 0.84 -14.91 -26.97
C PHE A 129 -0.31 -13.96 -26.61
N LEU A 130 -1.13 -13.53 -27.57
CA LEU A 130 -2.25 -12.63 -27.32
C LEU A 130 -3.30 -13.25 -26.40
N ASP A 131 -3.61 -14.54 -26.54
CA ASP A 131 -4.52 -15.25 -25.64
C ASP A 131 -4.03 -15.14 -24.19
N SER A 132 -2.77 -15.52 -23.96
CA SER A 132 -2.15 -15.44 -22.61
C SER A 132 -2.01 -14.02 -22.09
N PHE A 133 -1.83 -13.04 -22.97
CA PHE A 133 -1.69 -11.63 -22.61
C PHE A 133 -3.03 -11.03 -22.22
N ILE A 134 -4.09 -11.31 -22.99
CA ILE A 134 -5.46 -10.88 -22.70
C ILE A 134 -5.94 -11.46 -21.37
N GLU A 135 -5.70 -12.74 -21.11
CA GLU A 135 -6.04 -13.38 -19.83
C GLU A 135 -5.35 -12.68 -18.64
N ARG A 136 -4.06 -12.34 -18.79
CA ARG A 136 -3.31 -11.60 -17.77
C ARG A 136 -3.80 -10.19 -17.55
N VAL A 137 -4.10 -9.46 -18.62
CA VAL A 137 -4.64 -8.08 -18.53
C VAL A 137 -6.03 -8.07 -17.89
N ALA A 138 -6.82 -9.12 -18.11
CA ALA A 138 -8.15 -9.29 -17.52
C ALA A 138 -8.11 -9.80 -16.07
N SER A 139 -6.94 -10.20 -15.56
CA SER A 139 -6.80 -10.78 -14.24
C SER A 139 -6.76 -9.71 -13.15
N ASP A 140 -7.56 -9.90 -12.10
CA ASP A 140 -7.51 -9.07 -10.89
C ASP A 140 -6.30 -9.37 -10.00
N THR A 141 -5.65 -10.54 -10.20
CA THR A 141 -4.58 -11.04 -9.33
C THR A 141 -3.21 -11.09 -10.01
N GLU A 142 -3.18 -11.27 -11.32
CA GLU A 142 -1.93 -11.30 -12.08
C GLU A 142 -1.57 -9.90 -12.58
N GLN A 143 -0.30 -9.55 -12.44
CA GLN A 143 0.18 -8.24 -12.86
C GLN A 143 0.78 -8.32 -14.26
N VAL A 144 0.22 -7.54 -15.19
CA VAL A 144 0.77 -7.34 -16.52
C VAL A 144 2.16 -6.71 -16.42
N ARG A 145 3.13 -7.29 -17.10
CA ARG A 145 4.50 -6.78 -17.09
C ARG A 145 4.76 -5.86 -18.28
N VAL A 146 5.68 -4.91 -18.10
CA VAL A 146 6.04 -3.95 -19.15
C VAL A 146 6.58 -4.65 -20.41
N ASP A 147 7.36 -5.72 -20.24
CA ASP A 147 7.90 -6.50 -21.36
C ASP A 147 6.82 -7.18 -22.21
N GLU A 148 5.67 -7.49 -21.61
CA GLU A 148 4.53 -8.08 -22.33
C GLU A 148 3.80 -7.02 -23.16
N ILE A 149 3.66 -5.81 -22.62
CA ILE A 149 3.10 -4.66 -23.36
C ILE A 149 4.01 -4.31 -24.54
N GLU A 150 5.33 -4.29 -24.34
CA GLU A 150 6.31 -4.07 -25.40
C GLU A 150 6.24 -5.15 -26.49
N ARG A 151 6.08 -6.42 -26.10
CA ARG A 151 5.91 -7.53 -27.05
C ARG A 151 4.60 -7.43 -27.82
N PHE A 152 3.51 -7.03 -27.17
CA PHE A 152 2.25 -6.75 -27.87
C PHE A 152 2.43 -5.63 -28.90
N TRP A 153 3.02 -4.50 -28.50
CA TRP A 153 3.33 -3.38 -29.39
C TRP A 153 4.23 -3.80 -30.56
N PHE A 154 5.20 -4.67 -30.32
CA PHE A 154 6.04 -5.26 -31.37
C PHE A 154 5.18 -6.05 -32.37
N TYR A 155 4.29 -6.93 -31.93
CA TYR A 155 3.46 -7.71 -32.83
C TYR A 155 2.45 -6.88 -33.62
N MET A 156 1.93 -5.80 -33.05
CA MET A 156 1.12 -4.83 -33.78
C MET A 156 1.92 -4.18 -34.92
N GLN A 157 3.13 -3.71 -34.63
CA GLN A 157 4.00 -3.11 -35.65
C GLN A 157 4.44 -4.13 -36.69
N GLN A 158 4.73 -5.37 -36.29
CA GLN A 158 5.06 -6.45 -37.20
C GLN A 158 3.90 -6.70 -38.17
N GLU A 159 2.66 -6.72 -37.68
CA GLU A 159 1.47 -6.84 -38.55
C GLU A 159 1.41 -5.70 -39.56
N LEU A 160 1.53 -4.46 -39.08
CA LEU A 160 1.45 -3.27 -39.92
C LEU A 160 2.53 -3.27 -41.01
N VAL A 161 3.78 -3.53 -40.63
CA VAL A 161 4.91 -3.56 -41.58
C VAL A 161 4.76 -4.70 -42.58
N GLU A 162 4.47 -5.90 -42.10
CA GLU A 162 4.40 -7.09 -42.96
C GLU A 162 3.16 -7.11 -43.86
N SER A 163 2.07 -6.42 -43.47
CA SER A 163 0.86 -6.28 -44.30
C SER A 163 1.11 -5.60 -45.64
N GLY A 164 2.15 -4.75 -45.74
CA GLY A 164 2.53 -4.08 -46.98
C GLY A 164 3.65 -4.77 -47.77
N ARG A 165 4.22 -5.86 -47.26
CA ARG A 165 5.40 -6.50 -47.85
C ARG A 165 5.05 -7.69 -48.73
N VAL A 166 5.78 -7.82 -49.83
CA VAL A 166 5.83 -9.06 -50.62
C VAL A 166 7.09 -9.80 -50.23
N VAL A 167 6.93 -11.04 -49.76
CA VAL A 167 8.03 -11.87 -49.28
C VAL A 167 7.94 -13.29 -49.82
N GLN A 168 9.09 -13.93 -49.94
CA GLN A 168 9.19 -15.37 -50.20
C GLN A 168 9.86 -16.05 -49.02
N TYR A 169 9.28 -17.16 -48.56
CA TYR A 169 9.80 -17.96 -47.47
C TYR A 169 9.39 -19.43 -47.64
N GLU A 170 10.15 -20.34 -47.02
CA GLU A 170 9.75 -21.75 -46.94
C GLU A 170 8.81 -21.96 -45.75
N GLY A 171 7.73 -22.69 -45.96
CA GLY A 171 6.77 -23.02 -44.91
C GLY A 171 5.93 -24.23 -45.26
N GLN A 172 5.30 -24.79 -44.23
CA GLN A 172 4.47 -25.97 -44.37
C GLN A 172 3.11 -25.59 -44.95
N VAL A 173 2.68 -26.35 -45.96
CA VAL A 173 1.40 -26.19 -46.65
C VAL A 173 0.63 -27.52 -46.61
N GLY A 174 -0.60 -27.48 -46.11
CA GLY A 174 -1.54 -28.59 -46.16
C GLY A 174 -2.16 -28.74 -47.54
N LEU A 175 -2.17 -29.97 -48.05
CA LEU A 175 -2.74 -30.35 -49.33
C LEU A 175 -4.19 -30.82 -49.18
N PRO A 176 -4.99 -30.80 -50.26
CA PRO A 176 -6.34 -31.37 -50.25
C PRO A 176 -6.37 -32.89 -49.97
N SER A 177 -5.25 -33.59 -50.15
CA SER A 177 -5.10 -35.00 -49.77
C SER A 177 -5.06 -35.22 -48.25
N GLY A 178 -4.84 -34.16 -47.47
CA GLY A 178 -4.58 -34.23 -46.03
C GLY A 178 -3.09 -34.31 -45.68
N ASP A 179 -2.21 -34.46 -46.67
CA ASP A 179 -0.77 -34.43 -46.46
C ASP A 179 -0.25 -33.00 -46.27
N GLN A 180 0.89 -32.84 -45.59
CA GLN A 180 1.58 -31.56 -45.46
C GLN A 180 2.93 -31.62 -46.16
N GLU A 181 3.26 -30.56 -46.89
CA GLU A 181 4.56 -30.45 -47.55
C GLU A 181 5.16 -29.04 -47.40
N ASN A 182 6.49 -28.96 -47.35
CA ASN A 182 7.17 -27.67 -47.36
C ASN A 182 7.20 -27.12 -48.77
N ARG A 183 6.67 -25.90 -48.95
CA ARG A 183 6.70 -25.17 -50.23
C ARG A 183 7.38 -23.83 -50.05
N VAL A 184 7.92 -23.31 -51.14
CA VAL A 184 8.28 -21.89 -51.24
C VAL A 184 7.00 -21.09 -51.43
N ILE A 185 6.66 -20.30 -50.43
CA ILE A 185 5.45 -19.50 -50.36
C ILE A 185 5.80 -18.06 -50.72
N THR A 186 5.04 -17.47 -51.66
CA THR A 186 5.04 -16.03 -51.92
C THR A 186 3.85 -15.41 -51.23
N ARG A 187 4.08 -14.64 -50.16
CA ARG A 187 3.04 -13.86 -49.47
C ARG A 187 3.04 -12.43 -49.99
N ILE A 188 1.85 -11.94 -50.35
CA ILE A 188 1.60 -10.59 -50.83
C ILE A 188 0.78 -9.88 -49.76
N GLY A 189 1.48 -9.25 -48.81
CA GLY A 189 0.87 -8.56 -47.68
C GLY A 189 0.02 -9.50 -46.83
N THR A 190 -1.18 -9.03 -46.48
CA THR A 190 -2.26 -9.84 -45.87
C THR A 190 -3.31 -10.27 -46.88
N PHE A 191 -3.17 -9.92 -48.16
CA PHE A 191 -4.20 -10.11 -49.18
C PHE A 191 -4.18 -11.51 -49.80
N ASN A 192 -2.99 -12.06 -50.01
CA ASN A 192 -2.84 -13.31 -50.73
C ASN A 192 -1.54 -14.05 -50.40
N SER A 193 -1.56 -15.37 -50.54
CA SER A 193 -0.40 -16.24 -50.41
C SER A 193 -0.47 -17.32 -51.47
N ILE A 194 0.63 -17.56 -52.17
CA ILE A 194 0.68 -18.45 -53.34
C ILE A 194 1.89 -19.37 -53.23
N ALA A 195 1.72 -20.65 -53.53
CA ALA A 195 2.82 -21.60 -53.66
C ALA A 195 2.56 -22.57 -54.81
N ASN A 196 3.56 -22.77 -55.68
CA ASN A 196 3.45 -23.64 -56.87
C ASN A 196 2.26 -23.32 -57.80
N GLY A 197 1.81 -22.07 -57.83
CA GLY A 197 0.65 -21.63 -58.62
C GLY A 197 -0.69 -21.79 -57.92
N ASP A 198 -0.73 -22.43 -56.74
CA ASP A 198 -1.93 -22.58 -55.93
C ASP A 198 -2.09 -21.41 -54.96
N TYR A 199 -3.31 -20.91 -54.84
CA TYR A 199 -3.71 -19.97 -53.79
C TYR A 199 -3.87 -20.69 -52.45
N LEU A 200 -3.36 -20.05 -51.40
CA LEU A 200 -3.35 -20.57 -50.03
C LEU A 200 -4.27 -19.77 -49.11
N SER A 201 -4.81 -20.42 -48.10
CA SER A 201 -5.54 -19.81 -46.98
C SER A 201 -4.90 -20.18 -45.65
N TYR A 202 -5.10 -19.32 -44.64
CA TYR A 202 -4.68 -19.56 -43.26
C TYR A 202 -5.89 -19.49 -42.33
N ASN A 203 -5.91 -20.36 -41.32
CA ASN A 203 -6.79 -20.26 -40.15
C ASN A 203 -5.97 -20.69 -38.91
N ALA A 204 -6.00 -19.88 -37.86
CA ALA A 204 -5.34 -20.16 -36.59
C ALA A 204 -5.76 -21.48 -35.93
N ASP A 205 -6.96 -22.03 -36.20
CA ASP A 205 -7.39 -23.34 -35.69
C ASP A 205 -6.45 -24.48 -36.13
N VAL A 206 -5.85 -24.35 -37.31
CA VAL A 206 -4.96 -25.37 -37.88
C VAL A 206 -3.49 -24.94 -37.87
N ASP A 207 -3.23 -23.65 -37.64
CA ASP A 207 -1.90 -23.03 -37.49
C ASP A 207 -0.92 -23.30 -38.65
N HIS A 208 -1.45 -23.57 -39.85
CA HIS A 208 -0.66 -23.70 -41.07
C HIS A 208 -1.44 -23.24 -42.32
N LEU A 209 -0.70 -22.94 -43.40
CA LEU A 209 -1.30 -22.60 -44.69
C LEU A 209 -1.88 -23.84 -45.34
N GLN A 210 -3.01 -23.70 -46.03
CA GLN A 210 -3.65 -24.78 -46.77
C GLN A 210 -3.94 -24.33 -48.19
N VAL A 211 -3.80 -25.25 -49.15
CA VAL A 211 -4.25 -25.01 -50.52
C VAL A 211 -5.77 -24.81 -50.52
N LEU A 212 -6.24 -23.72 -51.14
CA LEU A 212 -7.68 -23.46 -51.26
C LEU A 212 -8.38 -24.63 -51.95
N PRO A 213 -9.47 -25.18 -51.40
CA PRO A 213 -10.22 -26.29 -52.00
C PRO A 213 -10.76 -25.96 -53.40
N ARG A 214 -11.03 -24.69 -53.66
CA ARG A 214 -11.44 -24.18 -54.97
C ARG A 214 -10.50 -23.06 -55.38
N GLN A 215 -9.76 -23.31 -56.45
CA GLN A 215 -8.90 -22.30 -57.07
C GLN A 215 -9.76 -21.35 -57.94
N PRO A 216 -9.37 -20.07 -58.06
CA PRO A 216 -10.02 -19.15 -58.99
C PRO A 216 -9.93 -19.69 -60.42
N SER A 217 -11.07 -19.90 -61.08
CA SER A 217 -11.14 -20.11 -62.52
C SER A 217 -11.44 -18.78 -63.18
N TRP A 218 -10.73 -18.45 -64.25
CA TRP A 218 -11.04 -17.31 -65.11
C TRP A 218 -12.39 -17.47 -65.83
#